data_AF-A0A8H5ZX07-F1
#
_entry.id   AF-A0A8H5ZX07-F1
#
_cell.length_a   1.000
_cell.length_b   1.000
_cell.length_c   1.000
_cell.angle_alpha   90.00
_cell.angle_beta   90.00
_cell.angle_gamma   90.00
#
_symmetry.space_group_name_H-M   'P 1'
#
loop_
_entity.id
_entity.type
_entity.pdbx_description
1 polymer ?
#
loop_
_entity_poly.entity_id
_entity_poly.type
_entity_poly.pdbx_seq_one_letter_code
_entity_poly.pdbx_strand_id
1 'polypeptide(L)'
;MGCSFQPSNTHKSNRKRSYSAHHPGYPSRAGPNPEIRVATRVRKINSKKTANKNLIAINGTLEDNTTISATKEIILAAGTIQSSGLLELSGIGRENVLRAANIQKLVDLPGVGENFQDRLRIQSSYRRSPTTPREIFSNSTPHLRNSSWEPLMQISEPCTTMLAAATLF
;
A
#
# COMPACT_ATOMS: atom_id res chain seq x y z
N MET A 1 14.85 -27.52 5.17
CA MET A 1 13.49 -27.04 5.55
C MET A 1 13.56 -26.57 6.99
N GLY A 2 13.56 -25.26 7.21
CA GLY A 2 13.61 -24.68 8.56
C GLY A 2 12.22 -24.37 9.10
N CYS A 3 12.07 -24.33 10.42
CA CYS A 3 10.90 -23.75 11.06
C CYS A 3 11.17 -22.26 11.32
N SER A 4 10.30 -21.37 10.81
CA SER A 4 10.36 -19.95 11.12
C SER A 4 9.11 -19.55 11.89
N PHE A 5 9.26 -18.83 13.00
CA PHE A 5 8.15 -18.15 13.63
C PHE A 5 7.80 -16.90 12.82
N GLN A 6 6.59 -16.85 12.27
CA GLN A 6 6.08 -15.61 11.71
C GLN A 6 5.67 -14.70 12.87
N PRO A 7 6.28 -13.51 13.02
CA PRO A 7 5.88 -12.58 14.05
C PRO A 7 4.40 -12.22 13.84
N SER A 8 3.64 -12.26 14.92
CA SER A 8 2.25 -11.86 14.85
C SER A 8 2.17 -10.34 14.72
N ASN A 9 1.44 -9.86 13.72
CA ASN A 9 1.03 -8.45 13.63
C ASN A 9 -0.23 -8.15 14.44
N THR A 10 -0.65 -9.07 15.32
CA THR A 10 -1.71 -8.84 16.29
C THR A 10 -1.12 -8.61 17.68
N HIS A 11 -1.57 -7.54 18.32
CA HIS A 11 -1.18 -7.18 19.66
C HIS A 11 -1.75 -8.19 20.67
N LYS A 12 -0.92 -8.69 21.59
CA LYS A 12 -1.24 -9.86 22.43
C LYS A 12 -2.42 -9.64 23.38
N SER A 13 -2.54 -8.46 23.99
CA SER A 13 -3.55 -8.21 25.03
C SER A 13 -4.96 -7.97 24.45
N ASN A 14 -5.06 -7.16 23.40
CA ASN A 14 -6.34 -6.72 22.82
C ASN A 14 -6.66 -7.40 21.48
N ARG A 15 -5.78 -8.29 21.01
CA ARG A 15 -5.87 -9.00 19.71
C ARG A 15 -6.05 -8.08 18.49
N LYS A 16 -5.77 -6.79 18.62
CA LYS A 16 -5.89 -5.81 17.54
C LYS A 16 -4.72 -5.99 16.56
N ARG A 17 -5.01 -5.98 15.26
CA ARG A 17 -3.99 -6.00 14.22
C ARG A 17 -3.34 -4.62 14.10
N SER A 18 -2.02 -4.58 13.89
CA SER A 18 -1.32 -3.38 13.44
C SER A 18 -1.56 -3.18 11.95
N TYR A 19 -2.30 -2.12 11.58
CA TYR A 19 -2.51 -1.67 10.20
C TYR A 19 -2.53 -0.13 10.15
N SER A 20 -2.21 0.46 9.01
CA SER A 20 -2.00 1.92 8.88
C SER A 20 -3.24 2.75 9.22
N ALA A 21 -4.45 2.23 9.01
CA ALA A 21 -5.68 2.94 9.33
C ALA A 21 -6.25 2.61 10.73
N HIS A 22 -5.45 2.03 11.64
CA HIS A 22 -5.92 1.68 12.97
C HIS A 22 -6.21 2.91 13.85
N HIS A 23 -7.05 2.76 14.88
CA HIS A 23 -7.30 3.79 15.88
C HIS A 23 -6.82 3.34 17.28
N PRO A 24 -5.99 4.14 17.99
CA PRO A 24 -5.45 5.45 17.63
C PRO A 24 -4.19 5.32 16.74
N GLY A 25 -4.29 5.70 15.47
CA GLY A 25 -3.21 5.62 14.48
C GLY A 25 -3.10 6.90 13.66
N TYR A 26 -2.62 6.79 12.43
CA TYR A 26 -2.31 7.96 11.58
C TYR A 26 -3.52 8.89 11.35
N PRO A 27 -4.74 8.40 11.06
CA PRO A 27 -5.89 9.29 10.85
C PRO A 27 -6.23 10.15 12.08
N SER A 28 -6.17 9.57 13.27
CA SER A 28 -6.40 10.30 14.53
C SER A 28 -5.30 11.30 14.89
N ARG A 29 -4.12 11.19 14.28
CA ARG A 29 -2.99 12.13 14.48
C ARG A 29 -2.99 13.28 13.47
N ALA A 30 -3.79 13.18 12.40
CA ALA A 30 -3.78 14.13 11.29
C ALA A 30 -4.58 15.43 11.55
N GLY A 31 -5.16 15.58 12.75
CA GLY A 31 -5.92 16.78 13.13
C GLY A 31 -7.35 16.81 12.57
N PRO A 32 -8.03 17.97 12.60
CA PRO A 32 -9.44 18.10 12.19
C PRO A 32 -9.66 18.32 10.69
N ASN A 33 -8.60 18.64 9.94
CA ASN A 33 -8.69 19.01 8.52
C ASN A 33 -8.83 17.84 7.50
N PRO A 34 -8.40 16.59 7.76
CA PRO A 34 -8.44 15.55 6.74
C PRO A 34 -9.86 15.01 6.56
N GLU A 35 -10.37 15.11 5.33
CA GLU A 35 -11.60 14.45 4.91
C GLU A 35 -11.26 13.07 4.32
N ILE A 36 -11.82 12.00 4.89
CA ILE A 36 -11.61 10.62 4.41
C ILE A 36 -12.91 10.13 3.79
N ARG A 37 -12.91 9.92 2.47
CA ARG A 37 -14.02 9.32 1.75
C ARG A 37 -13.74 7.84 1.48
N VAL A 38 -14.48 6.97 2.17
CA VAL A 38 -14.45 5.52 1.93
C VAL A 38 -15.39 5.14 0.79
N ALA A 39 -15.21 3.93 0.23
CA ALA A 39 -16.01 3.41 -0.88
C ALA A 39 -16.09 4.36 -2.10
N THR A 40 -15.06 5.18 -2.29
CA THR A 40 -14.99 6.18 -3.36
C THR A 40 -13.85 5.81 -4.30
N ARG A 41 -14.20 5.42 -5.53
CA ARG A 41 -13.21 5.00 -6.54
C ARG A 41 -12.93 6.13 -7.52
N VAL A 42 -11.65 6.47 -7.65
CA VAL A 42 -11.17 7.41 -8.67
C VAL A 42 -11.07 6.65 -10.00
N ARG A 43 -11.62 7.24 -11.07
CA ARG A 43 -11.60 6.69 -12.42
C ARG A 43 -10.44 7.25 -13.25
N LYS A 44 -10.21 8.56 -13.16
CA LYS A 44 -9.23 9.28 -13.98
C LYS A 44 -8.77 10.57 -13.30
N ILE A 45 -7.56 11.01 -13.59
CA ILE A 45 -7.06 12.35 -13.26
C ILE A 45 -7.12 13.20 -14.52
N ASN A 46 -7.70 14.40 -14.42
CA ASN A 46 -7.65 15.37 -15.51
C ASN A 46 -6.52 16.35 -15.29
N SER A 47 -5.81 16.63 -16.38
CA SER A 47 -4.64 17.49 -16.39
C SER A 47 -4.74 18.52 -17.50
N LYS A 48 -4.04 19.64 -17.31
CA LYS A 48 -3.98 20.76 -18.26
C LYS A 48 -2.53 21.12 -18.54
N LYS A 49 -2.26 21.51 -19.78
CA LYS A 49 -0.97 22.08 -20.17
C LYS A 49 -0.93 23.55 -19.79
N THR A 50 0.11 23.95 -19.07
CA THR A 50 0.42 25.35 -18.75
C THR A 50 1.14 26.00 -19.94
N ALA A 51 1.19 27.34 -19.98
CA ALA A 51 1.90 28.10 -21.02
C ALA A 51 3.36 27.62 -21.24
N ASN A 52 4.01 27.14 -20.18
CA ASN A 52 5.37 26.60 -20.22
C ASN A 52 5.45 25.13 -20.70
N LYS A 53 4.39 24.58 -21.31
CA LYS A 53 4.24 23.17 -21.73
C LYS A 53 4.28 22.12 -20.61
N ASN A 54 4.38 22.54 -19.35
CA ASN A 54 4.28 21.65 -18.19
C ASN A 54 2.85 21.14 -18.03
N LEU A 55 2.71 19.86 -17.68
CA LEU A 55 1.42 19.23 -17.40
C LEU A 55 1.11 19.33 -15.89
N ILE A 56 -0.03 19.90 -15.55
CA ILE A 56 -0.49 20.03 -14.15
C ILE A 56 -1.79 19.26 -13.97
N ALA A 57 -1.90 18.49 -12.90
CA ALA A 57 -3.11 17.79 -12.52
C ALA A 57 -4.06 18.74 -11.78
N ILE A 58 -5.34 18.78 -12.16
CA ILE A 58 -6.32 19.76 -11.64
C ILE A 58 -7.36 19.09 -10.76
N ASN A 59 -7.93 17.97 -11.23
CA ASN A 59 -9.00 17.28 -10.53
C ASN A 59 -8.96 15.76 -10.80
N GLY A 60 -9.59 15.00 -9.92
CA GLY A 60 -9.89 13.59 -10.09
C GLY A 60 -11.36 13.39 -10.40
N THR A 61 -11.67 12.62 -11.44
CA THR A 61 -13.03 12.16 -11.74
C THR A 61 -13.26 10.82 -11.06
N LEU A 62 -14.36 10.70 -10.33
CA LEU A 62 -14.81 9.48 -9.65
C LEU A 62 -15.62 8.58 -10.59
N GLU A 63 -15.91 7.35 -10.16
CA GLU A 63 -16.73 6.41 -10.96
C GLU A 63 -18.18 6.91 -11.21
N ASP A 64 -18.74 7.69 -10.29
CA ASP A 64 -20.06 8.33 -10.42
C ASP A 64 -20.05 9.60 -11.31
N ASN A 65 -18.91 9.88 -11.96
CA ASN A 65 -18.61 11.08 -12.75
C ASN A 65 -18.55 12.39 -11.96
N THR A 66 -18.57 12.35 -10.62
CA THR A 66 -18.29 13.55 -9.82
C THR A 66 -16.81 13.91 -9.89
N THR A 67 -16.49 15.20 -9.80
CA THR A 67 -15.10 15.68 -9.87
C THR A 67 -14.67 16.30 -8.55
N ILE A 68 -13.48 15.92 -8.08
CA ILE A 68 -12.84 16.50 -6.89
C ILE A 68 -11.63 17.30 -7.35
N SER A 69 -11.65 18.61 -7.12
CA SER A 69 -10.54 19.51 -7.44
C SER A 69 -9.48 19.55 -6.35
N ALA A 70 -8.21 19.59 -6.74
CA ALA A 70 -7.09 19.86 -5.85
C ALA A 70 -6.53 21.26 -6.14
N THR A 71 -6.17 21.99 -5.08
CA THR A 71 -5.62 23.35 -5.17
C THR A 71 -4.11 23.37 -5.41
N LYS A 72 -3.40 22.31 -4.99
CA LYS A 72 -1.94 22.25 -5.06
C LYS A 72 -1.41 21.01 -5.75
N GLU A 73 -1.72 19.84 -5.20
CA GLU A 73 -1.16 18.58 -5.68
C GLU A 73 -2.15 17.43 -5.59
N ILE A 74 -1.92 16.43 -6.44
CA ILE A 74 -2.65 15.17 -6.44
C ILE A 74 -1.64 14.07 -6.21
N ILE A 75 -1.76 13.38 -5.07
CA ILE A 75 -0.88 12.28 -4.68
C ILE A 75 -1.53 10.95 -5.07
N LEU A 76 -0.80 10.13 -5.83
CA LEU A 76 -1.23 8.78 -6.23
C LEU A 76 -0.76 7.73 -5.22
N ALA A 77 -1.68 7.26 -4.38
CA ALA A 77 -1.42 6.22 -3.37
C ALA A 77 -2.36 5.00 -3.51
N ALA A 78 -2.76 4.65 -4.74
CA ALA A 78 -3.66 3.52 -5.01
C ALA A 78 -2.95 2.14 -5.02
N GLY A 79 -1.63 2.11 -4.80
CA GLY A 79 -0.81 0.89 -4.86
C GLY A 79 -0.28 0.60 -6.26
N THR A 80 0.68 -0.33 -6.38
CA THR A 80 1.47 -0.55 -7.61
C THR A 80 0.61 -0.86 -8.85
N ILE A 81 -0.45 -1.65 -8.67
CA ILE A 81 -1.33 -2.08 -9.77
C ILE A 81 -2.29 -0.96 -10.19
N GLN A 82 -2.91 -0.27 -9.22
CA GLN A 82 -3.95 0.71 -9.54
C GLN A 82 -3.38 2.09 -9.86
N SER A 83 -2.26 2.50 -9.25
CA SER A 83 -1.64 3.79 -9.55
C SER A 83 -1.14 3.87 -11.00
N SER A 84 -0.53 2.79 -11.52
CA SER A 84 -0.13 2.72 -12.93
C SER A 84 -1.33 2.74 -13.88
N GLY A 85 -2.37 1.96 -13.60
CA GLY A 85 -3.62 1.99 -14.37
C GLY A 85 -4.31 3.37 -14.34
N LEU A 86 -4.29 4.08 -13.21
CA LEU A 86 -4.81 5.44 -13.12
C LEU A 86 -4.04 6.43 -14.00
N LEU A 87 -2.72 6.29 -14.09
CA LEU A 87 -1.89 7.11 -14.99
C LEU A 87 -2.24 6.83 -16.45
N GLU A 88 -2.38 5.56 -16.84
CA GLU A 88 -2.76 5.18 -18.21
C GLU A 88 -4.15 5.70 -18.58
N LEU A 89 -5.14 5.53 -17.69
CA LEU A 89 -6.49 6.09 -17.85
C LEU A 89 -6.48 7.62 -17.97
N SER A 90 -5.48 8.26 -17.37
CA SER A 90 -5.24 9.70 -17.43
C SER A 90 -4.49 10.14 -18.70
N GLY A 91 -4.10 9.21 -19.58
CA GLY A 91 -3.35 9.47 -20.81
C GLY A 91 -1.83 9.57 -20.61
N ILE A 92 -1.31 9.04 -19.51
CA ILE A 92 0.11 9.03 -19.15
C ILE A 92 0.59 7.58 -19.18
N GLY A 93 1.33 7.20 -20.22
CA GLY A 93 1.76 5.81 -20.39
C GLY A 93 2.32 5.55 -21.78
N ARG A 94 2.49 4.26 -22.12
CA ARG A 94 3.00 3.85 -23.43
C ARG A 94 1.97 4.10 -24.53
N GLU A 95 2.39 4.73 -25.63
CA GLU A 95 1.52 5.07 -26.75
C GLU A 95 0.68 3.89 -27.29
N ASN A 96 1.28 2.72 -27.49
CA ASN A 96 0.57 1.56 -28.06
C ASN A 96 -0.58 1.08 -27.17
N VAL A 97 -0.37 1.10 -25.84
CA VAL A 97 -1.38 0.69 -24.85
C VAL A 97 -2.52 1.71 -24.82
N LEU A 98 -2.18 3.00 -24.75
CA LEU A 98 -3.15 4.08 -24.75
C LEU A 98 -3.99 4.10 -26.03
N ARG A 99 -3.35 3.90 -27.20
CA ARG A 99 -4.03 3.83 -28.49
C ARG A 99 -4.99 2.64 -28.57
N ALA A 100 -4.56 1.46 -28.11
CA ALA A 100 -5.43 0.28 -28.06
C ALA A 100 -6.64 0.47 -27.14
N ALA A 101 -6.50 1.26 -26.08
CA ALA A 101 -7.58 1.61 -25.16
C ALA A 101 -8.43 2.82 -25.61
N ASN A 102 -8.19 3.39 -26.80
CA ASN A 102 -8.84 4.61 -27.30
C ASN A 102 -8.67 5.84 -26.37
N ILE A 103 -7.51 5.95 -25.72
CA ILE A 103 -7.18 7.05 -24.81
C ILE A 103 -6.21 8.02 -25.50
N GLN A 104 -6.51 9.31 -25.42
CA GLN A 104 -5.61 10.34 -25.92
C GLN A 104 -4.32 10.39 -25.09
N LYS A 105 -3.18 10.21 -25.75
CA LYS A 105 -1.85 10.35 -25.15
C LYS A 105 -1.58 11.81 -24.78
N LEU A 106 -1.32 12.05 -23.50
CA LEU A 106 -0.86 13.34 -22.98
C LEU A 106 0.66 13.36 -22.81
N VAL A 107 1.21 12.30 -22.24
CA VAL A 107 2.64 12.11 -21.98
C VAL A 107 3.00 10.67 -22.32
N ASP A 108 4.05 10.51 -23.12
CA ASP A 108 4.59 9.19 -23.46
C ASP A 108 5.58 8.75 -22.39
N LEU A 109 5.17 7.81 -21.55
CA LEU A 109 5.99 7.26 -20.48
C LEU A 109 5.92 5.73 -20.53
N PRO A 110 6.85 5.08 -21.26
CA PRO A 110 6.78 3.64 -21.52
C PRO A 110 7.06 2.76 -20.29
N GLY A 111 7.52 3.34 -19.18
CA GLY A 111 7.76 2.64 -17.91
C GLY A 111 6.53 2.56 -17.00
N VAL A 112 5.44 3.27 -17.31
CA VAL A 112 4.18 3.12 -16.56
C VAL A 112 3.61 1.73 -16.83
N GLY A 113 3.22 1.02 -15.77
CA GLY A 113 2.66 -0.34 -15.87
C GLY A 113 3.70 -1.46 -16.02
N GLU A 114 4.99 -1.12 -16.12
CA GLU A 114 6.08 -2.06 -16.35
C GLU A 114 6.91 -2.34 -15.08
N ASN A 115 7.84 -3.30 -15.19
CA ASN A 115 8.78 -3.67 -14.12
C ASN A 115 8.07 -4.03 -12.80
N PHE A 116 6.95 -4.76 -12.89
CA PHE A 116 6.28 -5.29 -11.72
C PHE A 116 7.14 -6.37 -11.06
N GLN A 117 7.48 -6.17 -9.78
CA GLN A 117 8.27 -7.11 -9.00
C GLN A 117 7.46 -7.55 -7.78
N ASP A 118 7.29 -8.86 -7.65
CA ASP A 118 6.69 -9.49 -6.48
C ASP A 118 7.56 -10.66 -6.02
N ARG A 119 7.36 -11.12 -4.80
CA ARG A 119 8.04 -12.30 -4.28
C ARG A 119 7.15 -13.52 -4.46
N LEU A 120 7.61 -14.47 -5.26
CA LEU A 120 6.93 -15.75 -5.43
C LEU A 120 6.80 -16.47 -4.08
N ARG A 121 5.56 -16.86 -3.73
CA ARG A 121 5.27 -17.66 -2.54
C ARG A 121 4.93 -19.08 -2.95
N ILE A 122 5.72 -20.04 -2.49
CA ILE A 122 5.45 -21.47 -2.64
C ILE A 122 4.97 -22.01 -1.30
N GLN A 123 3.84 -22.71 -1.29
CA GLN A 123 3.28 -23.33 -0.09
C GLN A 123 3.11 -24.83 -0.33
N SER A 124 3.64 -25.64 0.58
CA SER A 124 3.43 -27.08 0.60
C SER A 124 2.66 -27.46 1.86
N SER A 125 1.53 -28.15 1.68
CA SER A 125 0.75 -28.73 2.78
C SER A 125 1.07 -30.22 2.92
N TYR A 126 1.19 -30.68 4.16
CA TYR A 126 1.46 -32.08 4.48
C TYR A 126 0.42 -32.57 5.48
N ARG A 127 -0.05 -33.81 5.32
CA ARG A 127 -0.93 -34.43 6.29
C ARG A 127 -0.16 -34.67 7.58
N ARG A 128 -0.69 -34.15 8.69
CA ARG A 128 -0.14 -34.43 10.02
C ARG A 128 -0.58 -35.81 10.52
N SER A 129 0.34 -36.52 11.18
CA SER A 129 0.02 -37.71 11.96
C SER A 129 -0.87 -37.35 13.14
N PRO A 130 -1.88 -38.17 13.51
CA PRO A 130 -2.75 -37.92 14.66
C PRO A 130 -2.01 -37.92 16.01
N THR A 131 -0.82 -38.51 16.10
CA THR A 131 -0.03 -38.61 17.34
C THR A 131 0.86 -37.41 17.65
N THR A 132 1.00 -36.45 16.71
CA THR A 132 1.92 -35.33 16.90
C THR A 132 1.28 -34.20 17.73
N PRO A 133 1.86 -33.79 18.87
CA PRO A 133 1.29 -32.76 19.74
C PRO A 133 0.97 -31.46 18.99
N ARG A 134 -0.18 -30.86 19.31
CA ARG A 134 -0.64 -29.59 18.72
C ARG A 134 0.27 -28.41 19.10
N GLU A 135 0.98 -28.53 20.21
CA GLU A 135 1.73 -27.44 20.84
C GLU A 135 3.03 -27.04 20.13
N ILE A 136 3.49 -27.81 19.13
CA ILE A 136 4.69 -27.47 18.34
C ILE A 136 4.50 -26.14 17.58
N PHE A 137 3.24 -25.76 17.31
CA PHE A 137 2.90 -24.52 16.59
C PHE A 137 2.25 -23.45 17.48
N SER A 138 2.04 -23.72 18.76
CA SER A 138 1.56 -22.70 19.70
C SER A 138 2.70 -22.24 20.60
N ASN A 139 2.75 -20.94 20.87
CA ASN A 139 3.72 -20.32 21.78
C ASN A 139 3.44 -20.64 23.27
N SER A 140 2.96 -21.85 23.56
CA SER A 140 2.53 -22.29 24.90
C SER A 140 3.64 -22.96 25.70
N THR A 141 4.81 -23.25 25.10
CA THR A 141 5.96 -23.82 25.81
C THR A 141 6.84 -22.71 26.42
N PRO A 142 7.00 -22.63 27.76
CA PRO A 142 7.88 -21.65 28.41
C PRO A 142 9.38 -21.92 28.18
N HIS A 143 9.75 -23.16 27.89
CA HIS A 143 11.15 -23.62 27.93
C HIS A 143 12.03 -23.15 26.76
N LEU A 144 11.45 -22.65 25.66
CA LEU A 144 12.22 -22.08 24.53
C LEU A 144 12.37 -20.54 24.63
N ARG A 145 11.73 -19.91 25.63
CA ARG A 145 11.75 -18.46 25.85
C ARG A 145 13.09 -17.97 26.43
N ASN A 146 13.87 -18.86 27.05
CA ASN A 146 15.18 -18.54 27.64
C ASN A 146 16.35 -18.73 26.66
N SER A 147 16.11 -18.71 25.35
CA SER A 147 17.23 -18.57 24.41
C SER A 147 17.65 -17.10 24.36
N SER A 148 18.95 -16.87 24.51
CA SER A 148 19.67 -15.58 24.66
C SER A 148 19.45 -14.54 23.55
N TRP A 149 18.48 -14.75 22.66
CA TRP A 149 18.18 -13.94 21.49
C TRP A 149 16.99 -12.98 21.69
N GLU A 150 16.11 -13.20 22.69
CA GLU A 150 14.98 -12.28 22.95
C GLU A 150 15.40 -10.83 23.29
N PRO A 151 16.46 -10.56 24.09
CA PRO A 151 16.89 -9.19 24.37
C PRO A 151 17.39 -8.45 23.12
N LEU A 152 17.90 -9.17 22.11
CA LEU A 152 18.45 -8.57 20.89
C LEU A 152 17.35 -8.13 19.91
N MET A 153 16.14 -8.72 19.98
CA MET A 153 15.01 -8.29 19.16
C MET A 153 14.21 -7.13 19.76
N GLN A 154 14.45 -6.76 21.01
CA GLN A 154 13.80 -5.62 21.68
C GLN A 154 14.60 -4.31 21.61
N ILE A 155 15.86 -4.35 21.14
CA ILE A 155 16.75 -3.18 21.05
C ILE A 155 16.72 -2.51 19.67
N SER A 156 16.04 -3.09 18.67
CA SER A 156 15.69 -2.28 17.50
C SER A 156 14.50 -1.40 17.89
N GLU A 157 14.78 -0.15 18.26
CA GLU A 157 13.82 0.94 18.16
C GLU A 157 12.99 0.76 16.87
N PRO A 158 11.68 1.11 16.88
CA PRO A 158 10.86 0.97 15.68
C PRO A 158 11.64 1.59 14.53
N CYS A 159 12.01 0.74 13.56
CA CYS A 159 12.75 1.12 12.37
C CYS A 159 11.88 2.14 11.65
N THR A 160 12.06 3.40 12.03
CA THR A 160 11.31 4.54 11.58
C THR A 160 11.83 4.75 10.18
N THR A 161 11.15 4.10 9.23
CA THR A 161 11.32 4.42 7.83
C THR A 161 10.83 5.86 7.69
N MET A 162 11.78 6.78 7.64
CA MET A 162 11.55 8.16 7.23
C MET A 162 10.93 8.21 5.83
N LEU A 163 10.21 9.31 5.60
CA LEU A 163 9.63 9.80 4.35
C LEU A 163 8.33 9.14 3.88
N ALA A 164 7.24 9.64 4.44
CA ALA A 164 6.17 10.21 3.61
C ALA A 164 5.94 11.65 4.08
N ALA A 165 6.47 12.61 3.32
CA ALA A 165 6.07 14.01 3.45
C ALA A 165 4.63 14.11 2.95
N ALA A 166 3.71 14.38 3.86
CA ALA A 166 2.39 14.90 3.54
C ALA A 166 2.44 16.40 3.84
N THR A 167 2.79 17.20 2.83
CA THR A 167 2.71 18.65 2.90
C THR A 167 1.45 19.06 2.17
N LEU A 168 0.35 19.13 2.92
CA LEU A 168 -0.82 19.87 2.50
C LEU A 168 -0.45 21.33 2.28
N PHE A 169 -0.93 21.87 1.17
CA PHE A 169 -1.91 22.93 1.34
C PHE A 169 -2.95 22.84 0.20
#